data_AF-A0AAN6IBD2-F1
#
_entry.id   AF-A0AAN6IBD2-F1
#
_cell.length_a   1.000
_cell.length_b   1.000
_cell.length_c   1.000
_cell.angle_alpha   90.00
_cell.angle_beta   90.00
_cell.angle_gamma   90.00
#
_symmetry.space_group_name_H-M   'P 1'
#
loop_
_entity.id
_entity.type
_entity.pdbx_description
1 polymer ?
#
loop_
_entity_poly.entity_id
_entity_poly.type
_entity_poly.pdbx_seq_one_letter_code
_entity_poly.pdbx_strand_id
1 'polypeptide(L)'
;MDNDIYILPNVTEPQPTSSFLSFPPVPVAAALIVSLVWFAYWCIQDYRLFISLGRGGPPHNIYGWILTSFIVRPFTLADRDTKWTGDYPDTGAHKEILALPNREGERPIVKGIAPQRQFSQRPTAEMNARVLSLFASIVLKNPNLLEQKLSSLEKHNIALFVHPTLLSRPHNLPETAVMSKGELGHIHGDTSMHLYFSPADAKVIIEKGWAERHRCARTQPWWFGGKKYMWKIGDSFLIVYAPRDEHEFDVLRTLLRASARFMTNDETVVEPPRDDTGLKNEDTRRKSAP
;
A
#
# COMPACT_ATOMS: atom_id res chain seq x y z
N MET A 1 -9.56 -36.68 86.54
CA MET A 1 -9.44 -37.24 85.18
C MET A 1 -10.76 -36.94 84.52
N ASP A 2 -10.85 -35.81 83.84
CA ASP A 2 -12.01 -35.48 83.01
C ASP A 2 -11.45 -34.93 81.69
N ASN A 3 -11.81 -35.64 80.63
CA ASN A 3 -11.58 -35.29 79.24
C ASN A 3 -12.59 -34.21 78.88
N ASP A 4 -12.16 -32.99 78.57
CA ASP A 4 -12.98 -32.08 77.77
C ASP A 4 -12.30 -31.77 76.45
N ILE A 5 -12.94 -32.34 75.44
CA ILE A 5 -12.62 -32.36 74.03
C ILE A 5 -12.78 -30.96 73.46
N TYR A 6 -11.79 -30.56 72.65
CA TYR A 6 -11.79 -29.37 71.81
C TYR A 6 -13.10 -29.23 71.00
N ILE A 7 -13.93 -28.24 71.35
CA ILE A 7 -14.99 -27.77 70.46
C ILE A 7 -14.37 -26.77 69.49
N LEU A 8 -14.07 -27.22 68.28
CA LEU A 8 -13.77 -26.36 67.14
C LEU A 8 -15.04 -25.56 66.80
N PRO A 9 -15.00 -24.22 66.72
CA PRO A 9 -16.12 -23.45 66.22
C PRO A 9 -16.38 -23.83 64.76
N ASN A 10 -17.64 -24.21 64.52
CA ASN A 10 -18.22 -24.62 63.27
C ASN A 10 -17.83 -23.66 62.12
N VAL A 11 -17.00 -24.12 61.19
CA VAL A 11 -16.76 -23.44 59.90
C VAL A 11 -17.99 -23.67 59.03
N THR A 12 -18.98 -22.80 59.14
CA THR A 12 -20.06 -22.67 58.15
C THR A 12 -20.72 -21.30 58.28
N GLU A 13 -19.98 -20.25 57.94
CA GLU A 13 -20.60 -19.02 57.44
C GLU A 13 -20.03 -18.72 56.05
N PRO A 14 -20.85 -18.74 54.98
CA PRO A 14 -20.40 -18.24 53.69
C PRO A 14 -20.13 -16.74 53.82
N GLN A 15 -18.88 -16.35 53.57
CA GLN A 15 -18.52 -14.93 53.42
C GLN A 15 -19.40 -14.30 52.33
N PRO A 16 -20.02 -13.14 52.56
CA PRO A 16 -20.78 -12.46 51.53
C PRO A 16 -19.82 -12.16 50.37
N THR A 17 -20.10 -12.75 49.21
CA THR A 17 -19.43 -12.41 47.97
C THR A 17 -19.56 -10.90 47.79
N SER A 18 -18.42 -10.22 47.61
CA SER A 18 -18.35 -8.80 47.31
C SER A 18 -19.39 -8.47 46.24
N SER A 19 -20.42 -7.71 46.62
CA SER A 19 -21.45 -7.24 45.71
C SER A 19 -20.76 -6.48 44.58
N PHE A 20 -20.85 -7.02 43.36
CA PHE A 20 -20.45 -6.29 42.15
C PHE A 20 -21.12 -4.93 42.20
N LEU A 21 -20.32 -3.85 42.11
CA LEU A 21 -20.81 -2.47 42.07
C LEU A 21 -21.96 -2.37 41.06
N SER A 22 -23.19 -2.26 41.57
CA SER A 22 -24.38 -2.06 40.75
C SER A 22 -24.36 -0.61 40.28
N PHE A 23 -23.82 -0.38 39.08
CA PHE A 23 -23.95 0.93 38.44
C PHE A 23 -25.45 1.19 38.22
N PRO A 24 -25.97 2.38 38.56
CA PRO A 24 -27.37 2.68 38.28
C PRO A 24 -27.61 2.54 36.76
N PRO A 25 -28.78 2.05 36.34
CA PRO A 25 -29.05 1.72 34.93
C PRO A 25 -28.97 2.94 34.00
N VAL A 26 -29.16 4.14 34.55
CA VAL A 26 -29.20 5.41 33.79
C VAL A 26 -27.84 5.80 33.17
N PRO A 27 -26.72 5.90 33.91
CA PRO A 27 -25.42 6.20 33.31
C PRO A 27 -24.95 5.12 32.33
N VAL A 28 -25.28 3.85 32.56
CA VAL A 28 -24.95 2.76 31.63
C VAL A 28 -25.72 2.93 30.32
N ALA A 29 -27.03 3.18 30.38
CA ALA A 29 -27.84 3.43 29.19
C ALA A 29 -27.38 4.69 28.43
N ALA A 30 -27.05 5.78 29.15
CA ALA A 30 -26.53 7.00 28.55
C ALA A 30 -25.19 6.77 27.83
N ALA A 31 -24.25 6.05 28.45
CA ALA A 31 -22.97 5.72 27.85
C ALA A 31 -23.12 4.84 26.59
N LEU A 32 -24.04 3.88 26.60
CA LEU A 32 -24.36 3.06 25.43
C LEU A 32 -24.94 3.90 24.29
N ILE A 33 -25.88 4.81 24.59
CA ILE A 33 -26.45 5.71 23.58
C ILE A 33 -25.36 6.60 22.97
N VAL A 34 -24.51 7.23 23.80
CA VAL A 34 -23.40 8.06 23.31
C VAL A 34 -22.44 7.25 22.45
N SER A 35 -22.11 6.02 22.86
CA SER A 35 -21.24 5.13 22.10
C SER A 35 -21.84 4.74 20.75
N LEU A 36 -23.14 4.43 20.70
CA LEU A 36 -23.86 4.11 19.48
C LEU A 36 -23.94 5.32 18.53
N VAL A 37 -24.22 6.51 19.07
CA VAL A 37 -24.24 7.75 18.28
C VAL A 37 -22.86 8.06 17.71
N TRP A 38 -21.80 7.94 18.52
CA TRP A 38 -20.43 8.15 18.06
C TRP A 38 -20.00 7.13 17.01
N PHE A 39 -20.34 5.85 17.20
CA PHE A 39 -20.06 4.80 16.23
C PHE A 39 -20.82 5.02 14.91
N ALA A 40 -22.09 5.41 14.98
CA ALA A 40 -22.88 5.75 13.79
C ALA A 40 -22.29 6.95 13.06
N TYR A 41 -21.90 8.01 13.78
CA TYR A 41 -21.22 9.17 13.21
C TYR A 41 -19.91 8.76 12.52
N TRP A 42 -19.08 7.95 13.18
CA TRP A 42 -17.84 7.43 12.61
C TRP A 42 -18.10 6.62 11.33
N CYS A 43 -19.08 5.71 11.35
CA CYS A 43 -19.46 4.93 10.17
C CYS A 43 -19.90 5.83 9.00
N ILE A 44 -20.68 6.87 9.27
CA ILE A 44 -21.09 7.85 8.25
C ILE A 44 -19.87 8.57 7.66
N GLN A 45 -18.96 9.06 8.50
CA GLN A 45 -17.77 9.77 8.01
C GLN A 45 -16.82 8.84 7.25
N ASP A 46 -16.61 7.62 7.75
CA ASP A 46 -15.75 6.62 7.12
C ASP A 46 -16.33 6.15 5.77
N TYR A 47 -17.65 5.99 5.68
CA TYR A 47 -18.33 5.70 4.42
C TYR A 47 -18.23 6.86 3.42
N ARG A 48 -18.43 8.11 3.87
CA ARG A 48 -18.26 9.30 3.03
C ARG A 48 -16.83 9.42 2.51
N LEU A 49 -15.84 9.15 3.36
CA LEU A 49 -14.44 9.06 2.95
C LEU A 49 -14.26 7.96 1.89
N PHE A 50 -14.77 6.75 2.15
CA PHE A 50 -14.69 5.63 1.20
C PHE A 50 -15.24 5.99 -0.18
N ILE A 51 -16.41 6.62 -0.25
CA ILE A 51 -17.01 7.05 -1.52
C ILE A 51 -16.18 8.17 -2.17
N SER A 52 -15.64 9.11 -1.38
CA SER A 52 -14.82 10.22 -1.89
C SER A 52 -13.48 9.79 -2.50
N LEU A 53 -12.97 8.60 -2.14
CA LEU A 53 -11.76 8.01 -2.73
C LEU A 53 -11.96 7.57 -4.19
N GLY A 54 -13.23 7.51 -4.64
CA GLY A 54 -13.59 7.07 -5.99
C GLY A 54 -13.54 5.55 -6.14
N ARG A 55 -13.55 5.08 -7.39
CA ARG A 55 -13.50 3.65 -7.71
C ARG A 55 -12.09 3.10 -7.44
N GLY A 56 -12.02 1.83 -7.07
CA GLY A 56 -10.79 1.06 -6.92
C GLY A 56 -11.08 -0.44 -6.99
N GLY A 57 -10.25 -1.26 -6.35
CA GLY A 57 -10.45 -2.72 -6.34
C GLY A 57 -11.80 -3.20 -5.77
N PRO A 58 -12.21 -2.74 -4.57
CA PRO A 58 -13.52 -3.04 -3.98
C PRO A 58 -14.68 -2.35 -4.71
N PRO A 59 -15.91 -2.90 -4.63
CA PRO A 59 -17.10 -2.25 -5.17
C PRO A 59 -17.31 -0.83 -4.60
N HIS A 60 -17.59 0.15 -5.45
CA HIS A 60 -17.81 1.54 -5.03
C HIS A 60 -19.24 1.75 -4.49
N ASN A 61 -19.55 1.11 -3.37
CA ASN A 61 -20.83 1.16 -2.68
C ASN A 61 -20.68 0.69 -1.21
N ILE A 62 -21.79 0.56 -0.48
CA ILE A 62 -21.80 0.15 0.92
C ILE A 62 -21.14 -1.22 1.15
N TYR A 63 -21.24 -2.17 0.21
CA TYR A 63 -20.63 -3.49 0.35
C TYR A 63 -19.10 -3.41 0.32
N GLY A 64 -18.53 -2.64 -0.61
CA GLY A 64 -17.09 -2.42 -0.64
C GLY A 64 -16.57 -1.66 0.57
N TRP A 65 -17.36 -0.72 1.11
CA TRP A 65 -17.03 -0.07 2.38
C TRP A 65 -17.00 -1.07 3.54
N ILE A 66 -18.03 -1.92 3.69
CA ILE A 66 -18.06 -2.93 4.77
C ILE A 66 -16.85 -3.87 4.64
N LEU A 67 -16.58 -4.36 3.44
CA LEU A 67 -15.42 -5.20 3.15
C LEU A 67 -14.12 -4.49 3.56
N THR A 68 -13.93 -3.24 3.15
CA THR A 68 -12.69 -2.50 3.40
C THR A 68 -12.52 -2.16 4.88
N SER A 69 -13.57 -1.65 5.53
CA SER A 69 -13.47 -1.07 6.88
C SER A 69 -13.57 -2.10 8.00
N PHE A 70 -14.27 -3.22 7.79
CA PHE A 70 -14.46 -4.23 8.83
C PHE A 70 -13.75 -5.56 8.55
N ILE A 71 -13.51 -5.90 7.28
CA ILE A 71 -12.84 -7.17 6.93
C ILE A 71 -11.36 -6.95 6.62
N VAL A 72 -11.02 -5.96 5.78
CA VAL A 72 -9.62 -5.73 5.37
C VAL A 72 -8.86 -4.96 6.44
N ARG A 73 -9.39 -3.80 6.88
CA ARG A 73 -8.72 -2.85 7.79
C ARG A 73 -8.10 -3.49 9.05
N PRO A 74 -8.74 -4.44 9.77
CA PRO A 74 -8.13 -5.07 10.94
C PRO A 74 -6.80 -5.79 10.67
N PHE A 75 -6.55 -6.17 9.42
CA PHE A 75 -5.32 -6.86 9.01
C PHE A 75 -4.32 -5.95 8.31
N THR A 76 -4.58 -4.63 8.24
CA THR A 76 -3.69 -3.65 7.62
C THR A 76 -2.76 -2.97 8.63
N LEU A 77 -1.70 -2.33 8.13
CA LEU A 77 -0.90 -1.38 8.90
C LEU A 77 -1.79 -0.23 9.40
N ALA A 78 -1.49 0.29 10.59
CA ALA A 78 -2.02 1.57 10.99
C ALA A 78 -1.44 2.67 10.10
N ASP A 79 -2.17 3.77 9.95
CA ASP A 79 -1.75 4.91 9.10
C ASP A 79 -0.37 5.45 9.49
N ARG A 80 -0.07 5.49 10.81
CA ARG A 80 1.23 5.92 11.33
C ARG A 80 2.40 4.98 10.99
N ASP A 81 2.10 3.70 10.72
CA ASP A 81 3.12 2.66 10.51
C ASP A 81 3.49 2.50 9.02
N THR A 82 2.81 3.21 8.11
CA THR A 82 3.09 3.15 6.66
C THR A 82 4.48 3.69 6.30
N LYS A 83 5.09 4.46 7.20
CA LYS A 83 6.41 5.09 7.02
C LYS A 83 7.52 4.40 7.80
N TRP A 84 7.18 3.41 8.64
CA TRP A 84 8.16 2.65 9.39
C TRP A 84 8.86 1.65 8.48
N THR A 85 10.18 1.52 8.60
CA THR A 85 11.05 0.71 7.71
C THR A 85 11.94 -0.29 8.44
N GLY A 86 11.76 -0.46 9.75
CA GLY A 86 12.66 -1.26 10.59
C GLY A 86 12.63 -2.77 10.32
N ASP A 87 11.66 -3.25 9.56
CA ASP A 87 11.50 -4.63 9.06
C ASP A 87 12.08 -4.86 7.66
N TYR A 88 12.58 -3.82 6.98
CA TYR A 88 13.26 -3.93 5.69
C TYR A 88 14.79 -4.01 5.87
N PRO A 89 15.49 -4.75 4.99
CA PRO A 89 16.94 -4.94 5.08
C PRO A 89 17.71 -3.62 4.91
N ASP A 90 18.80 -3.47 5.66
CA ASP A 90 19.69 -2.29 5.61
C ASP A 90 20.59 -2.25 4.37
N THR A 91 20.74 -3.37 3.65
CA THR A 91 21.66 -3.52 2.53
C THR A 91 20.97 -4.11 1.31
N GLY A 92 21.55 -3.89 0.13
CA GLY A 92 21.04 -4.42 -1.15
C GLY A 92 20.20 -3.45 -1.97
N ALA A 93 20.09 -2.18 -1.55
CA ALA A 93 19.45 -1.14 -2.35
C ALA A 93 20.31 -0.80 -3.58
N HIS A 94 19.66 -0.47 -4.69
CA HIS A 94 20.35 -0.06 -5.92
C HIS A 94 21.09 1.26 -5.69
N LYS A 95 22.23 1.43 -6.39
CA LYS A 95 23.11 2.60 -6.21
C LYS A 95 22.39 3.91 -6.53
N GLU A 96 21.56 3.92 -7.57
CA GLU A 96 20.76 5.09 -7.95
C GLU A 96 19.69 5.44 -6.91
N ILE A 97 19.11 4.43 -6.24
CA ILE A 97 18.15 4.63 -5.14
C ILE A 97 18.87 5.22 -3.91
N LEU A 98 20.05 4.70 -3.59
CA LEU A 98 20.94 5.26 -2.56
C LEU A 98 21.40 6.69 -2.90
N ALA A 99 21.48 7.05 -4.17
CA ALA A 99 21.87 8.39 -4.63
C ALA A 99 20.72 9.41 -4.69
N LEU A 100 19.46 8.98 -4.56
CA LEU A 100 18.32 9.91 -4.57
C LEU A 100 18.46 11.01 -3.49
N PRO A 101 18.05 12.25 -3.76
CA PRO A 101 17.98 13.27 -2.72
C PRO A 101 16.84 12.98 -1.75
N ASN A 102 16.84 13.66 -0.60
CA ASN A 102 15.64 13.73 0.24
C ASN A 102 14.59 14.58 -0.47
N ARG A 103 13.34 14.13 -0.45
CA ARG A 103 12.22 14.89 -1.00
C ARG A 103 11.99 16.15 -0.18
N GLU A 104 11.85 17.28 -0.86
CA GLU A 104 11.69 18.58 -0.19
C GLU A 104 10.29 18.79 0.40
N GLY A 105 10.24 19.31 1.62
CA GLY A 105 9.00 19.69 2.30
C GLY A 105 8.19 18.50 2.84
N GLU A 106 6.96 18.79 3.26
CA GLU A 106 6.09 17.80 3.88
C GLU A 106 5.63 16.72 2.89
N ARG A 107 5.30 15.54 3.43
CA ARG A 107 4.65 14.48 2.65
C ARG A 107 3.22 14.87 2.27
N PRO A 108 2.70 14.39 1.12
CA PRO A 108 1.32 14.64 0.79
C PRO A 108 0.38 13.88 1.73
N ILE A 109 -0.86 14.35 1.80
CA ILE A 109 -1.91 13.71 2.57
C ILE A 109 -2.41 12.53 1.74
N VAL A 110 -2.16 11.31 2.23
CA VAL A 110 -2.70 10.08 1.66
C VAL A 110 -3.80 9.55 2.57
N LYS A 111 -4.89 9.04 2.00
CA LYS A 111 -6.00 8.43 2.74
C LYS A 111 -6.48 7.16 2.05
N GLY A 112 -7.17 6.34 2.81
CA GLY A 112 -7.79 5.10 2.31
C GLY A 112 -6.98 3.85 2.60
N ILE A 113 -7.48 2.73 2.05
CA ILE A 113 -6.84 1.41 2.10
C ILE A 113 -6.97 0.80 0.72
N ALA A 114 -8.20 0.62 0.26
CA ALA A 114 -8.54 0.21 -1.08
C ALA A 114 -9.93 0.81 -1.40
N PRO A 115 -10.01 1.91 -2.17
CA PRO A 115 -8.89 2.62 -2.80
C PRO A 115 -7.99 3.36 -1.79
N GLN A 116 -6.74 3.62 -2.16
CA GLN A 116 -5.82 4.55 -1.48
C GLN A 116 -5.50 5.70 -2.44
N ARG A 117 -5.54 6.96 -1.98
CA ARG A 117 -5.40 8.16 -2.83
C ARG A 117 -4.60 9.27 -2.18
N GLN A 118 -3.94 10.08 -3.02
CA GLN A 118 -3.29 11.32 -2.62
C GLN A 118 -4.28 12.50 -2.71
N PHE A 119 -4.37 13.28 -1.63
CA PHE A 119 -5.33 14.39 -1.49
C PHE A 119 -4.68 15.78 -1.56
N SER A 120 -3.37 15.87 -1.40
CA SER A 120 -2.63 17.14 -1.52
C SER A 120 -1.44 17.00 -2.46
N GLN A 121 -0.80 18.13 -2.81
CA GLN A 121 0.35 18.16 -3.73
C GLN A 121 0.06 17.50 -5.09
N ARG A 122 -1.16 17.69 -5.60
CA ARG A 122 -1.54 17.17 -6.91
C ARG A 122 -0.82 17.97 -7.99
N PRO A 123 -0.23 17.30 -8.98
CA PRO A 123 0.47 17.98 -10.06
C PRO A 123 -0.48 18.69 -11.03
N THR A 124 0.10 19.53 -11.88
CA THR A 124 -0.61 20.19 -12.97
C THR A 124 -1.09 19.17 -14.01
N ALA A 125 -2.07 19.56 -14.83
CA ALA A 125 -2.55 18.71 -15.92
C ALA A 125 -1.45 18.35 -16.93
N GLU A 126 -0.50 19.26 -17.15
CA GLU A 126 0.67 19.04 -18.00
C GLU A 126 1.60 17.97 -17.42
N MET A 127 1.96 18.08 -16.14
CA MET A 127 2.78 17.08 -15.47
C MET A 127 2.07 15.72 -15.42
N ASN A 128 0.75 15.70 -15.22
CA ASN A 128 -0.05 14.47 -15.32
C ASN A 128 0.12 13.78 -16.67
N ALA A 129 0.00 14.53 -17.77
CA ALA A 129 0.17 14.00 -19.12
C ALA A 129 1.57 13.43 -19.34
N ARG A 130 2.60 14.08 -18.80
CA ARG A 130 3.98 13.60 -18.88
C ARG A 130 4.21 12.32 -18.09
N VAL A 131 3.65 12.20 -16.89
CA VAL A 131 3.72 10.96 -16.10
C VAL A 131 3.02 9.81 -16.84
N LEU A 132 1.88 10.06 -17.49
CA LEU A 132 1.22 9.04 -18.31
C LEU A 132 2.07 8.64 -19.53
N SER A 133 2.69 9.60 -20.20
CA SER A 133 3.66 9.35 -21.30
C SER A 133 4.84 8.50 -20.82
N LEU A 134 5.29 8.71 -19.58
CA LEU A 134 6.40 7.98 -18.99
C LEU A 134 6.11 6.48 -18.82
N PHE A 135 4.89 6.14 -18.41
CA PHE A 135 4.42 4.75 -18.30
C PHE A 135 4.38 4.05 -19.67
N ALA A 136 3.98 4.75 -20.72
CA ALA A 136 4.06 4.21 -22.08
C ALA A 136 5.53 4.06 -22.54
N SER A 137 6.35 5.06 -22.26
CA SER A 137 7.76 5.12 -22.70
C SER A 137 8.63 4.01 -22.10
N ILE A 138 8.44 3.67 -20.82
CA ILE A 138 9.22 2.59 -20.20
C ILE A 138 8.94 1.22 -20.85
N VAL A 139 7.69 0.97 -21.26
CA VAL A 139 7.33 -0.26 -21.98
C VAL A 139 7.93 -0.28 -23.38
N LEU A 140 7.85 0.84 -24.10
CA LEU A 140 8.44 0.96 -25.44
C LEU A 140 9.95 0.74 -25.45
N LYS A 141 10.66 1.17 -24.40
CA LYS A 141 12.11 0.94 -24.28
C LYS A 141 12.48 -0.45 -23.78
N ASN A 142 11.53 -1.18 -23.18
CA ASN A 142 11.76 -2.51 -22.62
C ASN A 142 10.70 -3.51 -23.10
N PRO A 143 10.45 -3.65 -24.41
CA PRO A 143 9.27 -4.36 -24.94
C PRO A 143 9.30 -5.88 -24.68
N ASN A 144 10.48 -6.44 -24.41
CA ASN A 144 10.65 -7.86 -24.10
C ASN A 144 10.56 -8.15 -22.58
N LEU A 145 10.57 -7.11 -21.75
CA LEU A 145 10.61 -7.22 -20.28
C LEU A 145 9.30 -6.74 -19.64
N LEU A 146 8.65 -5.74 -20.24
CA LEU A 146 7.46 -5.09 -19.70
C LEU A 146 6.31 -5.09 -20.71
N GLU A 147 5.10 -5.00 -20.18
CA GLU A 147 3.87 -4.76 -20.93
C GLU A 147 2.96 -3.79 -20.16
N GLN A 148 2.01 -3.17 -20.87
CA GLN A 148 1.01 -2.29 -20.26
C GLN A 148 -0.39 -2.89 -20.44
N LYS A 149 -1.15 -2.99 -19.34
CA LYS A 149 -2.52 -3.52 -19.31
C LYS A 149 -3.34 -2.82 -18.23
N LEU A 150 -4.64 -3.11 -18.14
CA LEU A 150 -5.45 -2.70 -17.00
C LEU A 150 -4.98 -3.41 -15.72
N SER A 151 -4.90 -2.67 -14.62
CA SER A 151 -4.55 -3.19 -13.30
C SER A 151 -5.49 -4.31 -12.87
N SER A 152 -4.93 -5.40 -12.35
CA SER A 152 -5.69 -6.48 -11.74
C SER A 152 -6.21 -6.11 -10.34
N LEU A 153 -5.50 -5.21 -9.65
CA LEU A 153 -5.86 -4.69 -8.34
C LEU A 153 -6.94 -3.60 -8.44
N GLU A 154 -6.73 -2.58 -9.26
CA GLU A 154 -7.64 -1.43 -9.39
C GLU A 154 -8.73 -1.59 -10.44
N LYS A 155 -8.56 -2.50 -11.42
CA LYS A 155 -9.51 -2.84 -12.50
C LYS A 155 -9.85 -1.73 -13.51
N HIS A 156 -9.48 -0.48 -13.21
CA HIS A 156 -9.86 0.69 -14.01
C HIS A 156 -8.65 1.54 -14.43
N ASN A 157 -7.52 1.36 -13.75
CA ASN A 157 -6.30 2.13 -13.97
C ASN A 157 -5.32 1.35 -14.85
N ILE A 158 -4.51 2.09 -15.60
CA ILE A 158 -3.39 1.52 -16.35
C ILE A 158 -2.31 1.05 -15.37
N ALA A 159 -1.75 -0.12 -15.68
CA ALA A 159 -0.70 -0.77 -14.92
C ALA A 159 0.41 -1.27 -15.82
N LEU A 160 1.60 -1.36 -15.24
CA LEU A 160 2.76 -1.99 -15.83
C LEU A 160 2.84 -3.42 -15.31
N PHE A 161 3.18 -4.34 -16.22
CA PHE A 161 3.35 -5.75 -15.92
C PHE A 161 4.69 -6.26 -16.44
N VAL A 162 5.22 -7.27 -15.77
CA VAL A 162 6.29 -8.13 -16.30
C VAL A 162 5.78 -8.84 -17.54
N HIS A 163 6.57 -8.87 -18.60
CA HIS A 163 6.18 -9.44 -19.88
C HIS A 163 5.86 -10.95 -19.75
N PRO A 164 4.84 -11.49 -20.45
CA PRO A 164 4.37 -12.86 -20.27
C PRO A 164 5.43 -13.94 -20.56
N THR A 165 6.40 -13.63 -21.43
CA THR A 165 7.52 -14.55 -21.72
C THR A 165 8.38 -14.80 -20.49
N LEU A 166 8.56 -13.80 -19.62
CA LEU A 166 9.28 -13.96 -18.35
C LEU A 166 8.40 -14.67 -17.32
N LEU A 167 7.11 -14.32 -17.25
CA LEU A 167 6.16 -14.98 -16.33
C LEU A 167 5.99 -16.48 -16.61
N SER A 168 6.20 -16.94 -17.85
CA SER A 168 6.22 -18.37 -18.17
C SER A 168 7.43 -19.13 -17.58
N ARG A 169 8.42 -18.40 -17.05
CA ARG A 169 9.64 -18.93 -16.40
C ARG A 169 9.78 -18.38 -14.96
N PRO A 170 8.84 -18.71 -14.06
CA PRO A 170 8.69 -18.03 -12.78
C PRO A 170 9.89 -18.22 -11.82
N HIS A 171 10.70 -19.27 -12.00
CA HIS A 171 11.85 -19.56 -11.14
C HIS A 171 12.93 -18.47 -11.16
N ASN A 172 12.97 -17.63 -12.19
CA ASN A 172 13.94 -16.54 -12.32
C ASN A 172 13.40 -15.20 -11.83
N LEU A 173 12.15 -15.15 -11.38
CA LEU A 173 11.48 -13.93 -10.95
C LEU A 173 11.35 -13.87 -9.43
N PRO A 174 11.26 -12.67 -8.83
CA PRO A 174 10.94 -12.55 -7.42
C PRO A 174 9.55 -13.12 -7.14
N GLU A 175 9.36 -13.65 -5.93
CA GLU A 175 8.07 -14.16 -5.46
C GLU A 175 6.95 -13.12 -5.61
N THR A 176 7.25 -11.84 -5.40
CA THR A 176 6.32 -10.72 -5.58
C THR A 176 5.77 -10.66 -6.99
N ALA A 177 6.61 -10.85 -8.02
CA ALA A 177 6.18 -10.85 -9.42
C ALA A 177 5.31 -12.04 -9.77
N VAL A 178 5.61 -13.21 -9.21
CA VAL A 178 4.76 -14.40 -9.41
C VAL A 178 3.40 -14.22 -8.73
N MET A 179 3.39 -13.73 -7.49
CA MET A 179 2.18 -13.52 -6.70
C MET A 179 1.26 -12.46 -7.31
N SER A 180 1.83 -11.33 -7.78
CA SER A 180 1.07 -10.25 -8.42
C SER A 180 0.69 -10.56 -9.87
N LYS A 181 1.00 -11.77 -10.37
CA LYS A 181 0.84 -12.16 -11.78
C LYS A 181 1.51 -11.18 -12.73
N GLY A 182 2.66 -10.66 -12.31
CA GLY A 182 3.48 -9.71 -13.03
C GLY A 182 3.12 -8.26 -12.83
N GLU A 183 2.01 -7.89 -12.18
CA GLU A 183 1.69 -6.48 -11.95
C GLU A 183 2.79 -5.86 -11.09
N LEU A 184 3.58 -4.95 -11.66
CA LEU A 184 4.58 -4.18 -10.91
C LEU A 184 3.99 -2.93 -10.29
N GLY A 185 2.93 -2.38 -10.90
CA GLY A 185 2.23 -1.25 -10.33
C GLY A 185 1.33 -0.52 -11.30
N HIS A 186 0.56 0.43 -10.76
CA HIS A 186 -0.47 1.14 -11.49
C HIS A 186 -0.57 2.60 -11.08
N ILE A 187 -1.06 3.43 -12.00
CA ILE A 187 -1.18 4.87 -11.82
C ILE A 187 -2.60 5.29 -11.50
N HIS A 188 -2.78 6.23 -10.57
CA HIS A 188 -4.07 6.81 -10.25
C HIS A 188 -4.37 8.07 -11.08
N GLY A 189 -5.61 8.53 -11.05
CA GLY A 189 -6.01 9.79 -11.72
C GLY A 189 -5.33 11.04 -11.15
N ASP A 190 -4.91 11.01 -9.88
CA ASP A 190 -4.08 12.03 -9.22
C ASP A 190 -2.57 11.84 -9.46
N THR A 191 -2.21 10.88 -10.33
CA THR A 191 -0.84 10.47 -10.74
C THR A 191 0.13 10.08 -9.64
N SER A 192 -0.35 9.98 -8.39
CA SER A 192 0.23 9.04 -7.45
C SER A 192 0.09 7.62 -8.01
N MET A 193 0.97 6.72 -7.59
CA MET A 193 0.99 5.39 -8.17
C MET A 193 1.42 4.36 -7.15
N HIS A 194 0.93 3.16 -7.32
CA HIS A 194 1.46 2.04 -6.59
C HIS A 194 2.56 1.35 -7.39
N LEU A 195 3.67 1.01 -6.75
CA LEU A 195 4.80 0.30 -7.34
C LEU A 195 5.39 -0.70 -6.33
N TYR A 196 5.86 -1.83 -6.84
CA TYR A 196 6.68 -2.78 -6.09
C TYR A 196 8.16 -2.46 -6.23
N PHE A 197 8.89 -2.58 -5.13
CA PHE A 197 10.35 -2.39 -5.09
C PHE A 197 11.03 -3.57 -4.39
N SER A 198 12.35 -3.70 -4.53
CA SER A 198 13.09 -4.56 -3.61
C SER A 198 12.88 -4.05 -2.17
N PRO A 199 12.85 -4.90 -1.14
CA PRO A 199 12.69 -4.44 0.24
C PRO A 199 13.75 -3.41 0.67
N ALA A 200 14.99 -3.55 0.16
CA ALA A 200 16.07 -2.61 0.43
C ALA A 200 15.85 -1.24 -0.23
N ASP A 201 15.41 -1.21 -1.50
CA ASP A 201 15.03 0.05 -2.14
C ASP A 201 13.84 0.69 -1.45
N ALA A 202 12.82 -0.11 -1.11
CA ALA A 202 11.60 0.36 -0.46
C ALA A 202 11.92 1.12 0.83
N LYS A 203 12.88 0.63 1.63
CA LYS A 203 13.40 1.32 2.81
C LYS A 203 13.92 2.71 2.48
N VAL A 204 14.86 2.79 1.55
CA VAL A 204 15.52 4.05 1.17
C VAL A 204 14.52 5.04 0.58
N ILE A 205 13.61 4.58 -0.29
CA ILE A 205 12.57 5.40 -0.92
C ILE A 205 11.64 6.00 0.13
N ILE A 206 11.21 5.19 1.11
CA ILE A 206 10.38 5.67 2.22
C ILE A 206 11.18 6.66 3.06
N GLU A 207 12.38 6.32 3.51
CA GLU A 207 13.18 7.18 4.40
C GLU A 207 13.50 8.55 3.78
N LYS A 208 13.73 8.59 2.47
CA LYS A 208 13.95 9.82 1.70
C LYS A 208 12.69 10.62 1.39
N GLY A 209 11.51 10.14 1.78
CA GLY A 209 10.28 10.91 1.63
C GLY A 209 9.54 10.76 0.31
N TRP A 210 9.93 9.82 -0.55
CA TRP A 210 9.34 9.67 -1.90
C TRP A 210 8.07 8.81 -1.94
N ALA A 211 7.88 7.98 -0.92
CA ALA A 211 6.75 7.06 -0.84
C ALA A 211 6.40 6.70 0.61
N GLU A 212 5.27 6.05 0.78
CA GLU A 212 4.91 5.31 1.98
C GLU A 212 4.29 3.96 1.59
N ARG A 213 4.18 3.02 2.53
CA ARG A 213 3.62 1.70 2.24
C ARG A 213 2.13 1.79 1.96
N HIS A 214 1.67 0.95 1.04
CA HIS A 214 0.27 0.58 1.00
C HIS A 214 -0.09 -0.12 2.32
N ARG A 215 -1.25 0.18 2.91
CA ARG A 215 -1.58 -0.34 4.25
C ARG A 215 -1.71 -1.87 4.31
N CYS A 216 -2.05 -2.51 3.20
CA CYS A 216 -2.02 -3.98 3.07
C CYS A 216 -0.61 -4.57 2.87
N ALA A 217 0.42 -3.77 2.58
CA ALA A 217 1.80 -4.21 2.35
C ALA A 217 2.51 -4.47 3.68
N ARG A 218 2.23 -5.63 4.27
CA ARG A 218 2.77 -6.04 5.57
C ARG A 218 3.84 -7.10 5.41
N THR A 219 4.97 -6.90 6.07
CA THR A 219 5.87 -7.99 6.46
C THR A 219 5.19 -8.70 7.65
N GLN A 220 4.27 -9.63 7.36
CA GLN A 220 3.43 -10.20 8.42
C GLN A 220 4.27 -10.95 9.47
N PRO A 221 3.91 -10.85 10.76
CA PRO A 221 4.51 -11.71 11.76
C PRO A 221 3.98 -13.15 11.68
N TRP A 222 4.87 -14.09 12.02
CA TRP A 222 4.68 -15.55 11.96
C TRP A 222 3.46 -16.10 12.71
N TRP A 223 2.94 -15.39 13.72
CA TRP A 223 1.79 -15.83 14.53
C TRP A 223 0.41 -15.64 13.86
N PHE A 224 0.33 -15.01 12.69
CA PHE A 224 -0.89 -14.95 11.87
C PHE A 224 -1.01 -16.12 10.87
N GLY A 225 -0.52 -17.30 11.26
CA GLY A 225 -0.63 -18.52 10.45
C GLY A 225 0.18 -18.51 9.15
N GLY A 226 1.25 -17.69 9.07
CA GLY A 226 2.21 -17.72 7.97
C GLY A 226 1.67 -17.34 6.58
N LYS A 227 0.45 -16.78 6.46
CA LYS A 227 -0.16 -16.43 5.17
C LYS A 227 0.45 -15.15 4.60
N LYS A 228 1.60 -15.29 3.95
CA LYS A 228 2.24 -14.22 3.17
C LYS A 228 1.25 -13.69 2.10
N TYR A 229 1.28 -12.38 1.86
CA TYR A 229 0.49 -11.72 0.81
C TYR A 229 -1.03 -11.84 0.94
N MET A 230 -1.54 -11.59 2.15
CA MET A 230 -2.98 -11.43 2.35
C MET A 230 -3.53 -10.37 1.39
N TRP A 231 -4.62 -10.69 0.70
CA TRP A 231 -5.22 -9.86 -0.37
C TRP A 231 -4.39 -9.72 -1.65
N LYS A 232 -3.38 -10.58 -1.87
CA LYS A 232 -2.48 -10.56 -3.04
C LYS A 232 -1.69 -9.25 -3.18
N ILE A 233 -1.29 -8.68 -2.03
CA ILE A 233 -0.44 -7.50 -1.97
C ILE A 233 0.87 -7.89 -1.30
N GLY A 234 1.98 -7.61 -2.00
CA GLY A 234 3.34 -7.83 -1.53
C GLY A 234 3.73 -6.90 -0.39
N ASP A 235 4.75 -7.28 0.37
CA ASP A 235 5.26 -6.52 1.51
C ASP A 235 5.97 -5.22 1.13
N SER A 236 6.41 -5.07 -0.13
CA SER A 236 7.06 -3.88 -0.68
C SER A 236 6.17 -3.06 -1.64
N PHE A 237 4.84 -3.18 -1.53
CA PHE A 237 3.91 -2.37 -2.32
C PHE A 237 3.81 -0.95 -1.73
N LEU A 238 4.35 0.03 -2.43
CA LEU A 238 4.37 1.42 -1.97
C LEU A 238 3.36 2.26 -2.73
N ILE A 239 2.88 3.35 -2.12
CA ILE A 239 2.33 4.49 -2.86
C ILE A 239 3.46 5.51 -3.04
N VAL A 240 3.90 5.66 -4.30
CA VAL A 240 4.84 6.70 -4.72
C VAL A 240 4.05 7.97 -4.97
N TYR A 241 4.55 9.07 -4.42
CA TYR A 241 3.87 10.36 -4.50
C TYR A 241 3.95 10.95 -5.91
N ALA A 242 2.90 11.67 -6.30
CA ALA A 242 2.85 12.34 -7.60
C ALA A 242 3.94 13.43 -7.69
N PRO A 243 4.68 13.54 -8.81
CA PRO A 243 5.77 14.50 -8.95
C PRO A 243 5.25 15.93 -9.08
N ARG A 244 5.74 16.86 -8.27
CA ARG A 244 5.31 18.27 -8.26
C ARG A 244 5.94 19.12 -9.36
N ASP A 245 7.15 18.76 -9.78
CA ASP A 245 8.03 19.53 -10.66
C ASP A 245 8.96 18.60 -11.47
N GLU A 246 9.82 19.20 -12.30
CA GLU A 246 10.80 18.48 -13.13
C GLU A 246 11.76 17.60 -12.33
N HIS A 247 12.16 18.06 -11.15
CA HIS A 247 13.12 17.33 -10.32
C HIS A 247 12.48 16.05 -9.78
N GLU A 248 11.25 16.15 -9.26
CA GLU A 248 10.50 14.96 -8.83
C GLU A 248 10.15 14.03 -9.99
N PHE A 249 9.89 14.59 -11.17
CA PHE A 249 9.66 13.80 -12.38
C PHE A 249 10.89 12.94 -12.74
N ASP A 250 12.10 13.48 -12.60
CA ASP A 250 13.33 12.70 -12.81
C ASP A 250 13.53 11.61 -11.76
N VAL A 251 13.24 11.91 -10.50
CA VAL A 251 13.27 10.89 -9.45
C VAL A 251 12.29 9.76 -9.80
N LEU A 252 11.09 10.10 -10.25
CA LEU A 252 10.10 9.10 -10.66
C LEU A 252 10.61 8.19 -11.79
N ARG A 253 11.38 8.72 -12.76
CA ARG A 253 12.00 7.92 -13.83
C ARG A 253 12.91 6.84 -13.24
N THR A 254 13.74 7.23 -12.28
CA THR A 254 14.63 6.31 -11.56
C THR A 254 13.85 5.29 -10.73
N LEU A 255 12.78 5.71 -10.06
CA LEU A 255 11.91 4.81 -9.30
C LEU A 255 11.22 3.76 -10.20
N LEU A 256 10.68 4.16 -11.34
CA LEU A 256 10.06 3.23 -12.29
C LEU A 256 11.04 2.20 -12.81
N ARG A 257 12.28 2.62 -13.11
CA ARG A 257 13.35 1.70 -13.51
C ARG A 257 13.69 0.71 -12.40
N ALA A 258 13.87 1.17 -11.16
CA ALA A 258 14.19 0.29 -10.04
C ALA A 258 13.06 -0.72 -9.76
N SER A 259 11.80 -0.27 -9.86
CA SER A 259 10.63 -1.15 -9.74
C SER A 259 10.63 -2.24 -10.82
N ALA A 260 10.86 -1.85 -12.08
CA ALA A 260 10.95 -2.78 -13.18
C ALA A 260 12.11 -3.77 -13.01
N ARG A 261 13.32 -3.30 -12.67
CA ARG A 261 14.51 -4.14 -12.41
C ARG A 261 14.23 -5.22 -11.38
N PHE A 262 13.63 -4.83 -10.25
CA PHE A 262 13.24 -5.77 -9.22
C PHE A 262 12.26 -6.80 -9.77
N MET A 263 11.14 -6.36 -10.34
CA MET A 263 10.05 -7.25 -10.75
C MET A 263 10.41 -8.18 -11.91
N THR A 264 11.32 -7.77 -12.80
CA THR A 264 11.81 -8.60 -13.91
C THR A 264 13.06 -9.40 -13.54
N ASN A 265 13.69 -9.11 -12.39
CA ASN A 265 15.02 -9.59 -12.01
C ASN A 265 16.06 -9.35 -13.13
N ASP A 266 16.02 -8.15 -13.73
CA ASP A 266 16.85 -7.80 -14.89
C ASP A 266 17.48 -6.41 -14.73
N GLU A 267 18.80 -6.35 -14.60
CA GLU A 267 19.55 -5.10 -14.44
C GLU A 267 19.63 -4.27 -15.73
N THR A 268 19.34 -4.86 -16.89
CA THR A 268 19.46 -4.21 -18.20
C THR A 268 18.27 -3.30 -18.54
N VAL A 269 17.25 -3.24 -17.69
CA VAL A 269 16.10 -2.35 -17.86
C VAL A 269 16.58 -0.91 -18.11
N VAL A 270 16.16 -0.38 -19.25
CA VAL A 270 16.47 0.96 -19.73
C VAL A 270 15.51 1.96 -19.08
N GLU A 271 16.07 3.03 -18.52
CA GLU A 271 15.27 4.13 -17.96
C GLU A 271 14.42 4.78 -19.06
N PRO A 272 13.15 5.15 -18.79
CA PRO A 272 12.39 5.94 -19.75
C PRO A 272 13.03 7.31 -19.99
N PRO A 273 13.00 7.85 -21.22
CA PRO A 273 13.59 9.14 -21.55
C PRO A 273 12.92 10.31 -20.81
N ARG A 274 13.63 11.43 -20.71
CA ARG A 274 13.19 12.66 -20.05
C ARG A 274 12.09 13.40 -20.82
N ASP A 275 12.15 13.29 -22.15
CA ASP A 275 11.23 13.95 -23.10
C ASP A 275 10.58 12.94 -24.05
N ASP A 276 9.44 13.32 -24.61
CA ASP A 276 8.72 12.60 -25.68
C ASP A 276 9.53 12.51 -27.00
N THR A 277 10.75 13.05 -27.04
CA THR A 277 11.66 12.98 -28.20
C THR A 277 11.98 11.53 -28.58
N GLY A 278 11.97 10.61 -27.62
CA GLY A 278 12.11 9.17 -27.87
C GLY A 278 10.95 8.60 -28.70
N LEU A 279 9.71 9.01 -28.42
CA LEU A 279 8.51 8.60 -29.15
C LEU A 279 8.47 9.19 -30.56
N LYS A 280 8.80 10.48 -30.72
CA LYS A 280 8.86 11.13 -32.05
C LYS A 280 9.93 10.50 -32.94
N ASN A 281 11.12 10.23 -32.41
CA ASN A 281 12.21 9.66 -33.21
C ASN A 281 11.95 8.19 -33.59
N GLU A 282 11.29 7.42 -32.74
CA GLU A 282 10.98 6.01 -32.98
C GLU A 282 9.79 5.83 -33.95
N ASP A 283 8.79 6.71 -33.87
CA ASP A 283 7.68 6.77 -34.83
C ASP A 283 8.16 7.26 -36.21
N THR A 284 9.12 8.18 -36.25
CA THR A 284 9.80 8.59 -37.49
C THR A 284 10.62 7.43 -38.06
N ARG A 285 11.34 6.67 -37.22
CA ARG A 285 12.14 5.51 -37.62
C ARG A 285 11.28 4.35 -38.13
N ARG A 286 10.10 4.12 -37.55
CA ARG A 286 9.11 3.13 -38.04
C ARG A 286 8.50 3.54 -39.38
N LYS A 287 8.26 4.84 -39.59
CA LYS A 287 7.72 5.36 -40.86
C LYS A 287 8.77 5.45 -41.99
N SER A 288 10.06 5.42 -41.65
CA SER A 288 11.18 5.49 -42.60
C SER A 288 11.87 4.14 -42.86
N ALA A 289 11.40 3.04 -42.25
CA ALA A 289 11.87 1.70 -42.56
C ALA A 289 11.15 1.20 -43.83
N PRO A 290 11.87 0.78 -44.88
CA PRO A 290 11.28 0.32 -46.14
C PRO A 290 10.49 -0.98 -46.01
#